data_AF-W1UEF7-F1
#
_entry.id   AF-W1UEF7-F1
#
_cell.length_a   1.000
_cell.length_b   1.000
_cell.length_c   1.000
_cell.angle_alpha   90.00
_cell.angle_beta   90.00
_cell.angle_gamma   90.00
#
_symmetry.space_group_name_H-M   'P 1'
#
loop_
_entity.id
_entity.type
_entity.pdbx_description
1 polymer ?
#
loop_
_entity_poly.entity_id
_entity_poly.type
_entity_poly.pdbx_seq_one_letter_code
_entity_poly.pdbx_strand_id
1 'polypeptide(L)'
;RVRHNQTLNFTQQSVMNVQKLGEKFQLMLNDGTQLLADHVVMALGHSDDNLTDEEQGFKTFAQNKGLHYLSPMHPAEADLSVFNENDKIIIRGLGLSFFDYMTALSVGKGGRFIRDENDNLIYKPSGHEPLVVAGSRRGFPLHARGVNEKSASELYEPKFFTIAALEALRAAGKGHIQYQDFE
;
A
#
# COMPACT_ATOMS: atom_id res chain seq x y z
N ARG A 1 -20.75 13.28 12.17
CA ARG A 1 -21.71 13.77 13.20
C ARG A 1 -22.61 12.59 13.56
N VAL A 2 -22.48 12.06 14.77
CA VAL A 2 -23.25 10.88 15.23
C VAL A 2 -24.70 11.33 15.47
N ARG A 3 -25.70 10.58 14.97
CA ARG A 3 -27.13 10.92 15.17
C ARG A 3 -27.53 10.68 16.64
N HIS A 4 -28.61 11.30 17.11
CA HIS A 4 -29.03 11.21 18.53
C HIS A 4 -29.31 9.79 19.06
N ASN A 5 -29.53 8.82 18.17
CA ASN A 5 -29.76 7.41 18.52
C ASN A 5 -28.55 6.51 18.23
N GLN A 6 -27.35 7.09 18.12
CA GLN A 6 -26.12 6.36 17.85
C GLN A 6 -25.08 6.69 18.93
N THR A 7 -24.36 5.66 19.37
CA THR A 7 -23.21 5.80 20.27
C THR A 7 -21.98 5.29 19.55
N LEU A 8 -20.91 6.07 19.58
CA LEU A 8 -19.60 5.66 19.06
C LEU A 8 -18.66 5.48 20.24
N ASN A 9 -18.17 4.26 20.43
CA ASN A 9 -17.15 3.95 21.43
C ASN A 9 -15.82 3.73 20.71
N PHE A 10 -14.77 4.41 21.16
CA PHE A 10 -13.41 4.17 20.70
C PHE A 10 -12.65 3.41 21.78
N THR A 11 -12.08 2.28 21.41
CA THR A 11 -11.24 1.45 22.28
C THR A 11 -9.88 1.30 21.62
N GLN A 12 -8.82 1.76 22.28
CA GLN A 12 -7.45 1.63 21.78
C GLN A 12 -6.87 0.27 22.16
N GLN A 13 -7.37 -0.80 21.54
CA GLN A 13 -6.91 -2.16 21.74
C GLN A 13 -6.84 -2.93 20.42
N SER A 14 -5.93 -3.89 20.34
CA SER A 14 -5.84 -4.79 19.18
C SER A 14 -6.88 -5.90 19.30
N VAL A 15 -7.61 -6.15 18.21
CA VAL A 15 -8.43 -7.35 18.06
C VAL A 15 -7.52 -8.49 17.61
N MET A 16 -7.41 -9.54 18.43
CA MET A 16 -6.54 -10.69 18.18
C MET A 16 -7.24 -11.82 17.43
N ASN A 17 -8.57 -11.92 17.53
CA ASN A 17 -9.36 -12.94 16.86
C ASN A 17 -10.78 -12.44 16.59
N VAL A 18 -11.38 -12.87 15.48
CA VAL A 18 -12.78 -12.66 15.12
C VAL A 18 -13.37 -14.01 14.73
N GLN A 19 -14.34 -14.50 15.50
CA GLN A 19 -15.02 -15.77 15.27
C GLN A 19 -16.51 -15.56 15.08
N LYS A 20 -17.09 -16.22 14.06
CA LYS A 20 -18.55 -16.24 13.90
C LYS A 20 -19.18 -17.18 14.94
N LEU A 21 -20.17 -16.69 15.68
CA LEU A 21 -20.91 -17.41 16.72
C LEU A 21 -22.42 -17.28 16.44
N GLY A 22 -22.98 -18.25 15.71
CA GLY A 22 -24.36 -18.16 15.20
C GLY A 22 -24.50 -16.99 14.23
N GLU A 23 -25.44 -16.08 14.51
CA GLU A 23 -25.69 -14.86 13.72
C GLU A 23 -24.81 -13.67 14.13
N LYS A 24 -23.97 -13.82 15.16
CA LYS A 24 -23.10 -12.75 15.66
C LYS A 24 -21.62 -13.09 15.44
N PHE A 25 -20.77 -12.13 15.74
CA PHE A 25 -19.32 -12.26 15.79
C PHE A 25 -18.83 -12.02 17.21
N GLN A 26 -17.91 -12.86 17.65
CA GLN A 26 -17.14 -12.67 18.87
C GLN A 26 -15.76 -12.14 18.49
N LEU A 27 -15.37 -11.01 19.09
CA LEU A 27 -14.05 -10.42 18.95
C LEU A 27 -13.29 -10.64 20.26
N MET A 28 -12.06 -11.13 20.17
CA MET A 28 -11.16 -11.24 21.32
C MET A 28 -10.13 -10.11 21.25
N LEU A 29 -10.09 -9.27 22.27
CA LEU A 29 -9.11 -8.19 22.40
C LEU A 29 -7.82 -8.72 23.02
N ASN A 30 -6.75 -7.94 22.89
CA ASN A 30 -5.41 -8.33 23.36
C ASN A 30 -5.29 -8.51 24.89
N ASP A 31 -6.18 -7.92 25.67
CA ASP A 31 -6.27 -8.10 27.13
C ASP A 31 -7.14 -9.30 27.54
N GLY A 32 -7.64 -10.07 26.57
CA GLY A 32 -8.55 -11.19 26.78
C GLY A 32 -10.03 -10.81 26.85
N THR A 33 -10.37 -9.51 26.81
CA THR A 33 -11.76 -9.05 26.76
C THR A 33 -12.46 -9.59 25.51
N GLN A 34 -13.72 -10.00 25.67
CA GLN A 34 -14.53 -10.50 24.56
C GLN A 34 -15.69 -9.53 24.28
N LEU A 35 -15.84 -9.17 23.01
CA LEU A 35 -16.95 -8.35 22.53
C LEU A 35 -17.85 -9.17 21.60
N LEU A 36 -19.15 -8.95 21.68
CA LEU A 36 -20.12 -9.50 20.73
C LEU A 36 -20.64 -8.38 19.83
N ALA A 37 -20.66 -8.63 18.52
CA ALA A 37 -21.17 -7.71 17.52
C ALA A 37 -22.05 -8.45 16.52
N ASP A 38 -23.14 -7.83 16.08
CA ASP A 38 -23.98 -8.38 15.01
C ASP A 38 -23.27 -8.28 13.64
N HIS A 39 -22.44 -7.25 13.45
CA HIS A 39 -21.66 -7.03 12.24
C HIS A 39 -20.23 -6.56 12.56
N VAL A 40 -19.27 -6.94 11.72
CA VAL A 40 -17.87 -6.51 11.82
C VAL A 40 -17.45 -5.93 10.47
N VAL A 41 -16.89 -4.72 10.51
CA VAL A 41 -16.26 -4.08 9.35
C VAL A 41 -14.76 -4.05 9.59
N MET A 42 -14.01 -4.77 8.77
CA MET A 42 -12.55 -4.82 8.85
C MET A 42 -11.96 -3.66 8.03
N ALA A 43 -11.43 -2.66 8.73
CA ALA A 43 -10.73 -1.51 8.14
C ALA A 43 -9.25 -1.51 8.59
N LEU A 44 -8.57 -2.64 8.39
CA LEU A 44 -7.28 -2.97 9.03
C LEU A 44 -6.06 -2.34 8.34
N GLY A 45 -6.24 -1.69 7.18
CA GLY A 45 -5.13 -1.16 6.40
C GLY A 45 -4.35 -2.25 5.68
N HIS A 46 -3.07 -1.98 5.42
CA HIS A 46 -2.13 -2.96 4.84
C HIS A 46 -1.40 -3.68 5.97
N SER A 47 -1.26 -4.99 5.85
CA SER A 47 -0.42 -5.79 6.74
C SER A 47 0.93 -6.00 6.09
N ASP A 48 1.98 -6.08 6.90
CA ASP A 48 3.28 -6.52 6.42
C ASP A 48 3.22 -8.00 6.03
N ASP A 49 3.88 -8.33 4.92
CA ASP A 49 4.09 -9.71 4.53
C ASP A 49 5.17 -10.36 5.40
N ASN A 50 5.01 -11.65 5.68
CA ASN A 50 6.12 -12.43 6.22
C ASN A 50 7.24 -12.49 5.18
N LEU A 51 8.48 -12.31 5.65
CA LEU A 51 9.65 -12.43 4.77
C LEU A 51 9.74 -13.84 4.19
N THR A 52 10.06 -13.91 2.90
CA THR A 52 10.49 -15.15 2.26
C THR A 52 11.83 -15.63 2.84
N ASP A 53 12.18 -16.90 2.63
CA ASP A 53 13.48 -17.45 3.07
C ASP A 53 14.67 -16.63 2.53
N GLU A 54 14.57 -16.15 1.29
CA GLU A 54 15.59 -15.30 0.66
C GLU A 54 15.71 -13.95 1.38
N GLU A 55 14.59 -13.29 1.66
CA GLU A 55 14.53 -12.01 2.37
C GLU A 55 15.00 -12.12 3.82
N GLN A 56 14.64 -13.21 4.48
CA GLN A 56 15.15 -13.54 5.80
C GLN A 56 16.68 -13.74 5.75
N GLY A 57 17.19 -14.34 4.67
CA GLY A 57 18.62 -14.41 4.37
C GLY A 57 19.28 -13.03 4.28
N PHE A 58 18.69 -12.08 3.54
CA PHE A 58 19.21 -10.71 3.45
C PHE A 58 19.17 -9.97 4.78
N LYS A 59 18.07 -10.09 5.54
CA LYS A 59 17.94 -9.51 6.88
C LYS A 59 19.04 -10.00 7.80
N THR A 60 19.26 -11.31 7.82
CA THR A 60 20.28 -11.96 8.65
C THR A 60 21.69 -11.54 8.22
N PHE A 61 21.95 -11.49 6.92
CA PHE A 61 23.22 -11.03 6.37
C PHE A 61 23.50 -9.58 6.77
N ALA A 62 22.52 -8.69 6.64
CA ALA A 62 22.67 -7.29 6.99
C ALA A 62 22.97 -7.12 8.49
N GLN A 63 22.22 -7.80 9.36
CA GLN A 63 22.47 -7.82 10.80
C GLN A 63 23.90 -8.27 11.13
N ASN A 64 24.36 -9.38 10.55
CA ASN A 64 25.69 -9.92 10.79
C ASN A 64 26.83 -9.03 10.28
N LYS A 65 26.53 -8.12 9.35
CA LYS A 65 27.50 -7.19 8.74
C LYS A 65 27.36 -5.76 9.25
N GLY A 66 26.44 -5.50 10.19
CA GLY A 66 26.16 -4.14 10.66
C GLY A 66 25.59 -3.23 9.56
N LEU A 67 24.87 -3.81 8.60
CA LEU A 67 24.19 -3.09 7.53
C LEU A 67 22.71 -2.91 7.86
N HIS A 68 22.07 -1.95 7.21
CA HIS A 68 20.64 -1.76 7.27
C HIS A 68 19.91 -2.68 6.29
N TYR A 69 18.79 -3.25 6.75
CA TYR A 69 17.84 -3.97 5.90
C TYR A 69 16.44 -3.38 6.12
N LEU A 70 15.85 -2.87 5.06
CA LEU A 70 14.44 -2.49 5.03
C LEU A 70 13.65 -3.61 4.37
N SER A 71 12.68 -4.16 5.10
CA SER A 71 11.75 -5.15 4.56
C SER A 71 10.83 -4.53 3.51
N PRO A 72 10.21 -5.35 2.63
CA PRO A 72 9.11 -4.88 1.80
C PRO A 72 8.04 -4.22 2.68
N MET A 73 7.72 -2.96 2.40
CA MET A 73 6.73 -2.19 3.16
C MET A 73 6.20 -1.02 2.32
N HIS A 74 5.18 -0.34 2.84
CA HIS A 74 4.66 0.87 2.20
C HIS A 74 5.73 1.98 2.20
N PRO A 75 6.10 2.57 1.03
CA PRO A 75 7.21 3.53 0.94
C PRO A 75 7.08 4.76 1.84
N ALA A 76 5.85 5.21 2.11
CA ALA A 76 5.60 6.35 2.98
C ALA A 76 5.93 6.10 4.46
N GLU A 77 6.08 4.83 4.85
CA GLU A 77 6.38 4.41 6.23
C GLU A 77 7.84 3.99 6.41
N ALA A 78 8.60 3.88 5.30
CA ALA A 78 9.98 3.47 5.34
C ALA A 78 10.88 4.57 5.93
N ASP A 79 11.65 4.22 6.97
CA ASP A 79 12.66 5.12 7.51
C ASP A 79 13.92 5.12 6.64
N LEU A 80 13.99 6.09 5.73
CA LEU A 80 15.13 6.33 4.85
C LEU A 80 16.13 7.35 5.43
N SER A 81 15.88 7.86 6.64
CA SER A 81 16.80 8.78 7.31
C SER A 81 18.09 8.09 7.75
N VAL A 82 18.03 6.77 7.95
CA VAL A 82 19.17 5.92 8.31
C VAL A 82 20.29 5.90 7.27
N PHE A 83 19.99 6.24 6.01
CA PHE A 83 20.98 6.27 4.93
C PHE A 83 21.51 7.68 4.69
N ASN A 84 22.82 7.82 4.51
CA ASN A 84 23.53 9.07 4.21
C ASN A 84 24.33 8.98 2.90
N GLU A 85 24.94 10.07 2.49
CA GLU A 85 25.69 10.20 1.23
C GLU A 85 26.85 9.21 1.04
N ASN A 86 27.38 8.65 2.14
CA ASN A 86 28.47 7.68 2.07
C ASN A 86 27.96 6.25 1.84
N ASP A 87 26.65 6.03 1.93
CA ASP A 87 26.07 4.71 1.79
C ASP A 87 25.93 4.28 0.33
N LYS A 88 26.09 2.98 0.12
CA LYS A 88 25.77 2.31 -1.14
C LYS A 88 24.58 1.39 -0.88
N ILE A 89 23.42 1.76 -1.42
CA ILE A 89 22.18 1.05 -1.16
C ILE A 89 21.76 0.25 -2.39
N ILE A 90 21.23 -0.95 -2.14
CA ILE A 90 20.65 -1.78 -3.19
C ILE A 90 19.14 -1.73 -3.07
N ILE A 91 18.45 -1.33 -4.15
CA ILE A 91 16.99 -1.40 -4.23
C ILE A 91 16.61 -2.57 -5.14
N ARG A 92 15.97 -3.59 -4.55
CA ARG A 92 15.44 -4.76 -5.29
C ARG A 92 13.99 -4.50 -5.68
N GLY A 93 13.77 -4.21 -6.96
CA GLY A 93 12.47 -3.92 -7.54
C GLY A 93 12.46 -2.55 -8.23
N LEU A 94 11.85 -2.50 -9.42
CA LEU A 94 11.71 -1.28 -10.22
C LEU A 94 10.22 -1.01 -10.56
N GLY A 95 9.32 -1.39 -9.64
CA GLY A 95 7.86 -1.20 -9.77
C GLY A 95 7.41 0.22 -9.42
N LEU A 96 6.11 0.43 -9.20
CA LEU A 96 5.57 1.76 -8.84
C LEU A 96 6.29 2.36 -7.63
N SER A 97 6.41 1.60 -6.55
CA SER A 97 7.01 2.04 -5.29
C SER A 97 8.49 2.44 -5.41
N PHE A 98 9.21 1.98 -6.43
CA PHE A 98 10.60 2.38 -6.66
C PHE A 98 10.74 3.90 -6.81
N PHE A 99 9.78 4.54 -7.47
CA PHE A 99 9.82 5.99 -7.69
C PHE A 99 9.60 6.79 -6.41
N ASP A 100 8.83 6.26 -5.45
CA ASP A 100 8.66 6.87 -4.12
C ASP A 100 9.99 6.86 -3.35
N TYR A 101 10.67 5.70 -3.32
CA TYR A 101 12.01 5.58 -2.72
C TYR A 101 13.01 6.51 -3.41
N MET A 102 13.00 6.55 -4.74
CA MET A 102 13.90 7.45 -5.47
C MET A 102 13.64 8.90 -5.15
N THR A 103 12.38 9.33 -5.04
CA THR A 103 12.02 10.70 -4.67
C THR A 103 12.49 11.04 -3.26
N ALA A 104 12.30 10.13 -2.31
CA ALA A 104 12.73 10.32 -0.93
C ALA A 104 14.27 10.35 -0.76
N LEU A 105 14.99 9.51 -1.52
CA LEU A 105 16.46 9.43 -1.50
C LEU A 105 17.15 10.49 -2.36
N SER A 106 16.38 11.31 -3.10
CA SER A 106 16.87 12.38 -3.95
C SER A 106 16.38 13.74 -3.44
N VAL A 107 15.15 14.12 -3.80
CA VAL A 107 14.49 15.36 -3.36
C VAL A 107 14.34 15.39 -1.85
N GLY A 108 14.01 14.27 -1.21
CA GLY A 108 13.95 14.16 0.25
C GLY A 108 15.30 14.35 0.95
N LYS A 109 16.42 14.23 0.23
CA LYS A 109 17.78 14.56 0.69
C LYS A 109 18.22 15.96 0.28
N GLY A 110 17.30 16.80 -0.20
CA GLY A 110 17.52 18.20 -0.56
C GLY A 110 17.93 18.43 -2.01
N GLY A 111 17.99 17.39 -2.84
CA GLY A 111 18.16 17.58 -4.27
C GLY A 111 16.93 18.19 -4.92
N ARG A 112 17.07 18.66 -6.16
CA ARG A 112 15.98 19.38 -6.84
C ARG A 112 16.02 19.19 -8.34
N PHE A 113 14.84 19.14 -8.95
CA PHE A 113 14.70 19.24 -10.39
C PHE A 113 14.55 20.71 -10.79
N ILE A 114 15.35 21.15 -11.76
CA ILE A 114 15.23 22.46 -12.39
C ILE A 114 14.95 22.27 -13.87
N ARG A 115 14.31 23.26 -14.50
CA ARG A 115 14.13 23.28 -15.95
C ARG A 115 15.30 24.02 -16.59
N ASP A 116 15.82 23.48 -17.69
CA ASP A 116 16.78 24.18 -18.53
C ASP A 116 16.09 25.18 -19.48
N GLU A 117 16.87 25.85 -20.32
CA GLU A 117 16.37 26.83 -21.29
C GLU A 117 15.42 26.21 -22.34
N ASN A 118 15.44 24.90 -22.51
CA ASN A 118 14.59 24.13 -23.43
C ASN A 118 13.41 23.45 -22.73
N ASP A 119 13.11 23.83 -21.49
CA ASP A 119 12.08 23.23 -20.63
C ASP A 119 12.35 21.78 -20.20
N ASN A 120 13.55 21.23 -20.42
CA ASN A 120 13.88 19.87 -19.97
C ASN A 120 14.14 19.84 -18.46
N LEU A 121 13.69 18.77 -17.79
CA LEU A 121 13.99 18.54 -16.38
C LEU A 121 15.42 18.03 -16.19
N ILE A 122 16.22 18.77 -15.42
CA ILE A 122 17.57 18.41 -14.99
C ILE A 122 17.56 18.26 -13.47
N TYR A 123 18.01 17.10 -12.99
CA TYR A 123 18.24 16.89 -11.56
C TYR A 123 19.53 17.58 -11.11
N LYS A 124 19.47 18.32 -9.99
CA LYS A 124 20.61 18.90 -9.29
C LYS A 124 20.74 18.21 -7.93
N PRO A 125 21.80 17.39 -7.73
CA PRO A 125 22.02 16.73 -6.46
C PRO A 125 22.37 17.74 -5.36
N SER A 126 22.01 17.42 -4.13
CA SER A 126 22.43 18.18 -2.94
C SER A 126 23.81 17.74 -2.44
N GLY A 127 24.21 16.51 -2.73
CA GLY A 127 25.39 15.86 -2.15
C GLY A 127 25.08 15.01 -0.92
N HIS A 128 23.82 15.00 -0.44
CA HIS A 128 23.37 14.15 0.67
C HIS A 128 22.72 12.83 0.20
N GLU A 129 22.65 12.61 -1.11
CA GLU A 129 22.08 11.41 -1.70
C GLU A 129 23.05 10.21 -1.58
N PRO A 130 22.59 9.03 -1.15
CA PRO A 130 23.40 7.82 -1.21
C PRO A 130 23.59 7.35 -2.67
N LEU A 131 24.60 6.50 -2.89
CA LEU A 131 24.72 5.79 -4.16
C LEU A 131 23.66 4.68 -4.23
N VAL A 132 22.70 4.80 -5.14
CA VAL A 132 21.65 3.81 -5.35
C VAL A 132 22.02 2.86 -6.49
N VAL A 133 22.06 1.56 -6.21
CA VAL A 133 22.14 0.49 -7.21
C VAL A 133 20.80 -0.24 -7.24
N ALA A 134 20.01 -0.02 -8.28
CA ALA A 134 18.67 -0.58 -8.37
C ALA A 134 18.57 -1.64 -9.46
N GLY A 135 17.73 -2.66 -9.25
CA GLY A 135 17.52 -3.72 -10.23
C GLY A 135 16.26 -4.52 -9.98
N SER A 136 15.74 -5.16 -11.03
CA SER A 136 14.64 -6.11 -10.94
C SER A 136 14.89 -7.30 -11.87
N ARG A 137 14.13 -8.39 -11.70
CA ARG A 137 14.18 -9.55 -12.60
C ARG A 137 13.92 -9.20 -14.06
N ARG A 138 13.10 -8.17 -14.32
CA ARG A 138 12.76 -7.72 -15.68
C ARG A 138 13.76 -6.68 -16.23
N GLY A 139 14.65 -6.15 -15.40
CA GLY A 139 15.70 -5.21 -15.79
C GLY A 139 15.24 -3.78 -16.09
N PHE A 140 13.93 -3.53 -16.29
CA PHE A 140 13.41 -2.22 -16.64
C PHE A 140 12.47 -1.65 -15.56
N PRO A 141 12.49 -0.33 -15.32
CA PRO A 141 11.45 0.35 -14.54
C PRO A 141 10.07 0.20 -15.15
N LEU A 142 9.04 0.36 -14.32
CA LEU A 142 7.67 0.42 -14.80
C LEU A 142 7.53 1.54 -15.86
N HIS A 143 6.90 1.20 -16.99
CA HIS A 143 6.60 2.20 -18.01
C HIS A 143 5.64 3.26 -17.49
N ALA A 144 5.82 4.49 -17.97
CA ALA A 144 4.84 5.54 -17.79
C ALA A 144 3.47 5.05 -18.29
N ARG A 145 2.41 5.44 -17.58
CA ARG A 145 1.06 5.22 -18.09
C ARG A 145 0.91 6.01 -19.38
N GLY A 146 0.23 5.42 -20.37
CA GLY A 146 -0.14 6.13 -21.59
C GLY A 146 -0.94 7.38 -21.27
N VAL A 147 -0.84 8.38 -22.15
CA VAL A 147 -1.73 9.54 -22.10
C VAL A 147 -3.17 9.03 -22.14
N ASN A 148 -4.01 9.51 -21.23
CA ASN A 148 -5.43 9.17 -21.31
C ASN A 148 -6.02 9.85 -22.55
N GLU A 149 -6.28 9.07 -23.59
CA GLU A 149 -6.87 9.56 -24.85
C GLU A 149 -8.35 9.91 -24.70
N LYS A 150 -8.96 9.57 -23.56
CA LYS A 150 -10.34 9.93 -23.24
C LYS A 150 -10.41 11.35 -22.71
N SER A 151 -11.47 12.07 -23.10
CA SER A 151 -11.78 13.36 -22.47
C SER A 151 -12.12 13.17 -20.98
N ALA A 152 -11.95 14.21 -20.16
CA ALA A 152 -12.20 14.12 -18.70
C ALA A 152 -13.63 13.67 -18.34
N SER A 153 -14.59 13.88 -19.24
CA SER A 153 -16.00 13.50 -19.10
C SER A 153 -16.37 12.19 -19.80
N GLU A 154 -15.45 11.57 -20.52
CA GLU A 154 -15.74 10.33 -21.24
C GLU A 154 -15.64 9.14 -20.29
N LEU A 155 -16.81 8.72 -19.81
CA LEU A 155 -16.97 7.53 -19.00
C LEU A 155 -16.98 6.29 -19.90
N TYR A 156 -16.29 5.25 -19.44
CA TYR A 156 -16.42 3.94 -20.07
C TYR A 156 -17.79 3.36 -19.73
N GLU A 157 -18.60 3.06 -20.74
CA GLU A 157 -19.85 2.31 -20.59
C GLU A 157 -19.54 0.81 -20.38
N PRO A 158 -19.77 0.25 -19.17
CA PRO A 158 -19.51 -1.15 -18.92
C PRO A 158 -20.41 -2.02 -19.80
N LYS A 159 -19.89 -3.14 -20.32
CA LYS A 159 -20.70 -4.10 -21.09
C LYS A 159 -21.26 -5.24 -20.25
N PHE A 160 -20.54 -5.61 -19.19
CA PHE A 160 -20.87 -6.76 -18.35
C PHE A 160 -21.28 -6.32 -16.93
N PHE A 161 -20.52 -5.42 -16.32
CA PHE A 161 -20.78 -4.90 -14.98
C PHE A 161 -21.65 -3.63 -15.03
N THR A 162 -22.90 -3.79 -15.47
CA THR A 162 -23.84 -2.67 -15.68
C THR A 162 -24.76 -2.45 -14.49
N ILE A 163 -25.34 -1.26 -14.36
CA ILE A 163 -26.35 -0.96 -13.33
C ILE A 163 -27.55 -1.90 -13.46
N ALA A 164 -28.03 -2.14 -14.68
CA ALA A 164 -29.16 -3.05 -14.92
C ALA A 164 -28.83 -4.50 -14.49
N ALA A 165 -27.60 -4.98 -14.74
CA ALA A 165 -27.17 -6.30 -14.29
C ALA A 165 -27.12 -6.37 -12.75
N LEU A 166 -26.59 -5.34 -12.09
CA LEU A 166 -26.56 -5.26 -10.62
C LEU A 166 -27.96 -5.18 -10.01
N GLU A 167 -28.89 -4.46 -10.64
CA GLU A 167 -30.29 -4.40 -10.21
C GLU A 167 -30.99 -5.76 -10.36
N ALA A 168 -30.76 -6.46 -11.47
CA ALA A 168 -31.29 -7.80 -11.68
C ALA A 168 -30.77 -8.80 -10.63
N LEU A 169 -29.48 -8.79 -10.34
CA LEU A 169 -28.88 -9.61 -9.28
C LEU A 169 -29.47 -9.26 -7.90
N ARG A 170 -29.58 -7.96 -7.57
CA ARG A 170 -30.18 -7.50 -6.32
C ARG A 170 -31.63 -7.94 -6.17
N ALA A 171 -32.41 -7.88 -7.25
CA ALA A 171 -33.80 -8.32 -7.24
C ALA A 171 -33.91 -9.83 -6.98
N ALA A 172 -33.06 -10.63 -7.63
CA ALA A 172 -33.00 -12.08 -7.42
C ALA A 172 -32.58 -12.45 -5.99
N GLY A 173 -31.61 -11.72 -5.42
CA GLY A 173 -31.11 -11.91 -4.06
C GLY A 173 -31.91 -11.20 -2.96
N LYS A 174 -33.15 -10.75 -3.24
CA LYS A 174 -34.03 -10.06 -2.27
C LYS A 174 -33.38 -8.85 -1.60
N GLY A 175 -32.64 -8.05 -2.36
CA GLY A 175 -31.91 -6.88 -1.87
C GLY A 175 -30.42 -7.15 -1.59
N HIS A 176 -29.98 -8.40 -1.64
CA HIS A 176 -28.59 -8.78 -1.45
C HIS A 176 -27.94 -9.21 -2.77
N ILE A 177 -26.64 -8.99 -2.90
CA ILE A 177 -25.81 -9.53 -3.97
C ILE A 177 -24.66 -10.26 -3.28
N GLN A 178 -24.49 -11.54 -3.58
CA GLN A 178 -23.44 -12.39 -3.02
C GLN A 178 -22.24 -12.42 -3.97
N TYR A 179 -21.06 -12.71 -3.43
CA TYR A 179 -19.84 -12.80 -4.25
C TYR A 179 -19.95 -13.87 -5.35
N GLN A 180 -20.57 -15.02 -5.01
CA GLN A 180 -20.84 -16.12 -5.95
C GLN A 180 -21.75 -15.74 -7.13
N ASP A 181 -22.45 -14.60 -7.07
CA ASP A 181 -23.31 -14.14 -8.16
C ASP A 181 -22.49 -13.56 -9.33
N PHE A 182 -21.17 -13.45 -9.17
CA PHE A 182 -20.22 -12.92 -10.16
C PHE A 182 -19.24 -13.98 -10.69
N GLU A 183 -19.30 -15.22 -10.21
CA GLU A 183 -18.54 -16.38 -10.73
C GLU A 183 -19.36 -17.15 -11.77
#